data_AF-A0AAD5Q9M7-F1
#
_entry.id   AF-A0AAD5Q9M7-F1
#
_cell.length_a   1.000
_cell.length_b   1.000
_cell.length_c   1.000
_cell.angle_alpha   90.00
_cell.angle_beta   90.00
_cell.angle_gamma   90.00
#
_symmetry.space_group_name_H-M   'P 1'
#
loop_
_entity.id
_entity.type
_entity.pdbx_description
1 polymer ?
#
loop_
_entity_poly.entity_id
_entity_poly.type
_entity_poly.pdbx_seq_one_letter_code
_entity_poly.pdbx_strand_id
1 'polypeptide(L)'
;MVHPNDMVIGGWDISSLNLGEAMKRAEVLDYDLQRQLYPMMKDIKPLPSIYYPDFIAANQADRADNVLKGSKQENLEQIRKQIRDFKTSNGCDKVIVLWSANTERYSDIIEGVNDTSANLLESIKAGEDEISPSTIFAAAPAKMRLRSEKHLANITKRGLVSQPDKRRLMKTHIDAHTAASLVEQKAQEEALYHHTQAVWGDQKIPLKVKLCSTDDQFDEGQLRKLLLKFGEQSMVLYNAVLTGQRVIVLGYNQPAGDVCNYVLAMSSLVCPPLSGLILRQYPYANLTDLSFLSTPGYIAGYPYANLTDLSFLSTPGYIAGVTNPMFKSKREWWDVLCDISNGEVMVSSALAAEKDDYESADRLFVQGVLDGIHAGYSEEWVRCQFEEYTLQNVVDIAMGEANYMDVEALARRTATNNKRITRWARTDNYKSFTEARQRHRCLQGEMVIPDDAEVERIYADFAERLQTEQELLEFLSYLPMLRGGLQAVAQGIYHSSMSVNVKYNTVILLQRLESHPSTASSLQQLNAFVLMTYQRLHNIVQPDVRA
;
A
#
# COMPACT_ATOMS: atom_id res chain seq x y z
N MET A 1 1.28 8.74 -14.06
CA MET A 1 2.07 7.49 -14.12
C MET A 1 2.02 6.96 -15.53
N VAL A 2 3.12 6.39 -16.05
CA VAL A 2 3.09 5.66 -17.32
C VAL A 2 2.29 4.37 -17.10
N HIS A 3 1.38 4.03 -18.01
CA HIS A 3 0.63 2.79 -17.91
C HIS A 3 1.54 1.61 -18.32
N PRO A 4 1.57 0.47 -17.59
CA PRO A 4 2.48 -0.65 -17.92
C PRO A 4 2.33 -1.19 -19.36
N ASN A 5 1.13 -1.11 -19.94
CA ASN A 5 0.89 -1.52 -21.33
C ASN A 5 1.62 -0.67 -22.36
N ASP A 6 2.05 0.55 -22.01
CA ASP A 6 2.79 1.44 -22.90
C ASP A 6 4.32 1.18 -22.82
N MET A 7 4.75 0.21 -22.01
CA MET A 7 6.17 -0.11 -21.82
C MET A 7 6.65 -1.10 -22.87
N VAL A 8 7.74 -0.73 -23.55
CA VAL A 8 8.50 -1.66 -24.40
C VAL A 8 9.64 -2.23 -23.56
N ILE A 9 9.69 -3.56 -23.43
CA ILE A 9 10.67 -4.26 -22.59
C ILE A 9 11.74 -4.92 -23.48
N GLY A 10 12.99 -4.70 -23.11
CA GLY A 10 14.17 -5.40 -23.64
C GLY A 10 15.20 -5.55 -22.52
N GLY A 11 16.30 -6.26 -22.78
CA GLY A 11 17.33 -6.42 -21.76
C GLY A 11 18.44 -7.38 -22.14
N TRP A 12 19.25 -7.69 -21.14
CA TRP A 12 20.44 -8.52 -21.24
C TRP A 12 20.38 -9.66 -20.21
N ASP A 13 20.88 -10.82 -20.57
CA ASP A 13 21.07 -11.95 -19.65
C ASP A 13 22.32 -12.71 -20.08
N ILE A 14 23.05 -13.25 -19.11
CA ILE A 14 24.20 -14.13 -19.36
C ILE A 14 23.77 -15.49 -19.92
N SER A 15 22.47 -15.82 -19.83
CA SER A 15 21.85 -17.01 -20.40
C SER A 15 21.15 -16.70 -21.72
N SER A 16 21.29 -17.60 -22.69
CA SER A 16 20.71 -17.48 -24.03
C SER A 16 19.25 -17.96 -24.14
N LEU A 17 18.67 -18.42 -23.02
CA LEU A 17 17.28 -18.88 -22.99
C LEU A 17 16.34 -17.76 -23.45
N ASN A 18 15.42 -18.12 -24.35
CA ASN A 18 14.32 -17.24 -24.68
C ASN A 18 13.37 -17.09 -23.49
N LEU A 19 12.53 -16.04 -23.50
CA LEU A 19 11.64 -15.76 -22.38
C LEU A 19 10.60 -16.87 -22.13
N GLY A 20 10.23 -17.65 -23.15
CA GLY A 20 9.33 -18.80 -22.99
C GLY A 20 9.95 -19.94 -22.16
N GLU A 21 11.22 -20.27 -22.43
CA GLU A 21 11.97 -21.25 -21.65
C GLU A 21 12.41 -20.69 -20.29
N ALA A 22 12.71 -19.39 -20.21
CA ALA A 22 12.99 -18.72 -18.94
C ALA A 22 11.76 -18.72 -18.01
N MET A 23 10.57 -18.51 -18.56
CA MET A 23 9.29 -18.58 -17.84
C MET A 23 9.06 -19.98 -17.24
N LYS A 24 9.28 -21.04 -18.04
CA LYS A 24 9.20 -22.42 -17.54
C LYS A 24 10.21 -22.69 -16.43
N ARG A 25 11.46 -22.28 -16.63
CA ARG A 25 12.54 -22.43 -15.63
C ARG A 25 12.25 -21.70 -14.33
N ALA A 26 11.55 -20.57 -14.39
CA ALA A 26 11.27 -19.73 -13.22
C ALA A 26 10.16 -20.30 -12.33
N GLU A 27 9.23 -21.09 -12.88
CA GLU A 27 8.13 -21.73 -12.13
C GLU A 27 7.25 -20.74 -11.32
N VAL A 28 7.14 -19.49 -11.78
CA VAL A 28 6.36 -18.44 -11.07
C VAL A 28 4.90 -18.39 -11.52
N LEU A 29 4.65 -18.48 -12.82
CA LEU A 29 3.29 -18.36 -13.38
C LEU A 29 2.58 -19.71 -13.38
N ASP A 30 1.25 -19.71 -13.25
CA ASP A 30 0.44 -20.91 -13.39
C ASP A 30 0.68 -21.60 -14.74
N TYR A 31 0.68 -22.94 -14.74
CA TYR A 31 0.98 -23.75 -15.91
C TYR A 31 0.10 -23.41 -17.13
N ASP A 32 -1.20 -23.16 -16.93
CA ASP A 32 -2.10 -22.84 -18.03
C ASP A 32 -1.76 -21.48 -18.64
N LEU A 33 -1.41 -20.49 -17.83
CA LEU A 33 -0.96 -19.18 -18.28
C LEU A 33 0.37 -19.28 -19.04
N GLN A 34 1.31 -20.11 -18.55
CA GLN A 34 2.55 -20.38 -19.28
C GLN A 34 2.28 -20.97 -20.67
N ARG A 35 1.36 -21.93 -20.79
CA ARG A 35 0.99 -22.52 -22.10
C ARG A 35 0.45 -21.46 -23.06
N GLN A 36 -0.35 -20.51 -22.56
CA GLN A 36 -0.92 -19.43 -23.35
C GLN A 36 0.14 -18.40 -23.81
N LEU A 37 1.08 -18.03 -22.93
CA LEU A 37 2.11 -17.02 -23.21
C LEU A 37 3.30 -17.57 -24.01
N TYR A 38 3.57 -18.87 -23.94
CA TYR A 38 4.77 -19.47 -24.55
C TYR A 38 4.93 -19.16 -26.05
N PRO A 39 3.88 -19.25 -26.91
CA PRO A 39 4.01 -18.91 -28.33
C PRO A 39 4.43 -17.45 -28.58
N MET A 40 4.10 -16.54 -27.66
CA MET A 40 4.45 -15.12 -27.73
C MET A 40 5.86 -14.85 -27.21
N MET A 41 6.34 -15.65 -26.26
CA MET A 41 7.61 -15.43 -25.56
C MET A 41 8.80 -16.21 -26.10
N LYS A 42 8.56 -17.32 -26.81
CA LYS A 42 9.62 -18.23 -27.31
C LYS A 42 10.63 -17.57 -28.27
N ASP A 43 10.20 -16.51 -28.96
CA ASP A 43 11.00 -15.81 -29.96
C ASP A 43 11.72 -14.58 -29.38
N ILE A 44 11.42 -14.23 -28.11
CA ILE A 44 12.05 -13.10 -27.41
C ILE A 44 13.31 -13.61 -26.72
N LYS A 45 14.47 -13.13 -27.15
CA LYS A 45 15.77 -13.49 -26.58
C LYS A 45 16.47 -12.29 -25.94
N PRO A 46 17.10 -12.47 -24.77
CA PRO A 46 17.92 -11.44 -24.17
C PRO A 46 19.18 -11.17 -25.01
N LEU A 47 19.66 -9.92 -24.99
CA LEU A 47 20.95 -9.56 -25.55
C LEU A 47 22.10 -10.18 -24.72
N PRO A 48 23.27 -10.45 -25.34
CA PRO A 48 24.44 -10.90 -24.58
C PRO A 48 24.84 -9.89 -23.51
N SER A 49 25.12 -10.36 -22.29
CA SER A 49 25.45 -9.52 -21.13
C SER A 49 26.93 -9.58 -20.75
N ILE A 50 27.34 -8.71 -19.83
CA ILE A 50 28.69 -8.72 -19.25
C ILE A 50 28.74 -9.79 -18.16
N TYR A 51 29.77 -10.65 -18.18
CA TYR A 51 29.97 -11.68 -17.16
C TYR A 51 31.40 -11.64 -16.63
N TYR A 52 31.55 -11.28 -15.35
CA TYR A 52 32.80 -11.37 -14.60
C TYR A 52 32.61 -12.43 -13.49
N PRO A 53 33.22 -13.63 -13.62
CA PRO A 53 33.00 -14.73 -12.69
C PRO A 53 33.24 -14.36 -11.23
N ASP A 54 34.24 -13.52 -10.95
CA ASP A 54 34.65 -13.14 -9.60
C ASP A 54 33.62 -12.28 -8.85
N PHE A 55 32.62 -11.75 -9.57
CA PHE A 55 31.57 -10.92 -8.98
C PHE A 55 30.33 -11.70 -8.56
N ILE A 56 30.10 -12.91 -9.06
CA ILE A 56 28.92 -13.72 -8.74
C ILE A 56 29.30 -15.13 -8.30
N ALA A 57 28.33 -15.90 -7.80
CA ALA A 57 28.60 -17.26 -7.35
C ALA A 57 29.13 -18.15 -8.50
N ALA A 58 30.16 -18.96 -8.22
CA ALA A 58 30.81 -19.83 -9.21
C ALA A 58 29.84 -20.84 -9.87
N ASN A 59 28.73 -21.18 -9.21
CA ASN A 59 27.69 -22.06 -9.75
C ASN A 59 26.90 -21.43 -10.93
N GLN A 60 27.13 -20.16 -11.26
CA GLN A 60 26.53 -19.52 -12.43
C GLN A 60 27.34 -19.75 -13.72
N ALA A 61 28.53 -20.36 -13.64
CA ALA A 61 29.40 -20.56 -14.81
C ALA A 61 28.70 -21.34 -15.93
N ASP A 62 27.99 -22.42 -15.59
CA ASP A 62 27.26 -23.25 -16.57
C ASP A 62 26.07 -22.52 -17.22
N ARG A 63 25.56 -21.47 -16.56
CA ARG A 63 24.45 -20.64 -17.08
C ARG A 63 24.94 -19.59 -18.10
N ALA A 64 26.22 -19.24 -18.06
CA ALA A 64 26.77 -18.10 -18.80
C ALA A 64 27.17 -18.46 -20.25
N ASP A 65 26.20 -18.64 -21.14
CA ASP A 65 26.40 -18.96 -22.56
C ASP A 65 26.15 -17.77 -23.52
N ASN A 66 25.69 -16.63 -23.00
CA ASN A 66 25.31 -15.42 -23.73
C ASN A 66 26.09 -14.18 -23.24
N VAL A 67 27.39 -14.16 -23.49
CA VAL A 67 28.32 -13.20 -22.88
C VAL A 67 28.99 -12.29 -23.91
N LEU A 68 29.10 -10.99 -23.59
CA LEU A 68 29.89 -10.01 -24.32
C LEU A 68 31.40 -10.24 -24.10
N LYS A 69 32.16 -10.16 -25.19
CA LYS A 69 33.61 -10.30 -25.18
C LYS A 69 34.28 -8.93 -25.31
N GLY A 70 35.48 -8.80 -24.76
CA GLY A 70 36.29 -7.58 -24.85
C GLY A 70 36.57 -6.96 -23.49
N SER A 71 37.25 -5.81 -23.52
CA SER A 71 37.60 -4.99 -22.35
C SER A 71 36.38 -4.35 -21.69
N LYS A 72 36.53 -3.90 -20.43
CA LYS A 72 35.46 -3.20 -19.69
C LYS A 72 34.99 -1.94 -20.44
N GLN A 73 35.91 -1.22 -21.08
CA GLN A 73 35.61 -0.04 -21.90
C GLN A 73 34.86 -0.38 -23.20
N GLU A 74 35.21 -1.46 -23.89
CA GLU A 74 34.46 -1.92 -25.08
C GLU A 74 33.04 -2.36 -24.70
N ASN A 75 32.90 -3.07 -23.58
CA ASN A 75 31.60 -3.46 -23.04
C ASN A 75 30.75 -2.23 -22.70
N LEU A 76 31.31 -1.20 -22.06
CA LEU A 76 30.62 0.05 -21.76
C LEU A 76 30.07 0.72 -23.04
N GLU A 77 30.88 0.81 -24.09
CA GLU A 77 30.45 1.42 -25.36
C GLU A 77 29.42 0.56 -26.10
N GLN A 78 29.53 -0.76 -25.99
CA GLN A 78 28.55 -1.69 -26.55
C GLN A 78 27.18 -1.53 -25.87
N ILE A 79 27.12 -1.47 -24.53
CA ILE A 79 25.87 -1.21 -23.79
C ILE A 79 25.29 0.15 -24.17
N ARG A 80 26.12 1.20 -24.27
CA ARG A 80 25.68 2.53 -24.73
C ARG A 80 25.11 2.50 -26.15
N LYS A 81 25.67 1.70 -27.04
CA LYS A 81 25.15 1.52 -28.39
C LYS A 81 23.80 0.80 -28.36
N GLN A 82 23.70 -0.31 -27.63
CA GLN A 82 22.46 -1.09 -27.53
C GLN A 82 21.30 -0.29 -26.92
N ILE A 83 21.56 0.55 -25.91
CA ILE A 83 20.53 1.46 -25.34
C ILE A 83 20.04 2.46 -26.40
N ARG A 84 20.94 3.04 -27.20
CA ARG A 84 20.57 3.97 -28.29
C ARG A 84 19.77 3.27 -29.37
N ASP A 85 20.24 2.11 -29.82
CA ASP A 85 19.59 1.33 -30.86
C ASP A 85 18.19 0.88 -30.41
N PHE A 86 18.04 0.46 -29.15
CA PHE A 86 16.74 0.11 -28.57
C PHE A 86 15.80 1.32 -28.53
N LYS A 87 16.29 2.49 -28.11
CA LYS A 87 15.50 3.72 -28.08
C LYS A 87 14.99 4.09 -29.47
N THR A 88 15.87 4.10 -30.47
CA THR A 88 15.54 4.49 -31.83
C THR A 88 14.64 3.47 -32.53
N SER A 89 14.92 2.17 -32.37
CA SER A 89 14.17 1.11 -33.07
C SER A 89 12.73 0.98 -32.58
N ASN A 90 12.46 1.35 -31.33
CA ASN A 90 11.14 1.25 -30.71
C ASN A 90 10.43 2.60 -30.56
N GLY A 91 11.02 3.71 -31.04
CA GLY A 91 10.42 5.04 -30.94
C GLY A 91 10.21 5.54 -29.50
N CYS A 92 11.01 5.06 -28.53
CA CYS A 92 10.79 5.40 -27.12
C CYS A 92 11.28 6.82 -26.79
N ASP A 93 10.47 7.62 -26.12
CA ASP A 93 10.87 8.95 -25.63
C ASP A 93 11.89 8.85 -24.48
N LYS A 94 11.66 7.90 -23.57
CA LYS A 94 12.46 7.66 -22.35
C LYS A 94 12.85 6.19 -22.28
N VAL A 95 14.02 5.92 -21.71
CA VAL A 95 14.53 4.57 -21.44
C VAL A 95 14.94 4.51 -19.98
N ILE A 96 14.51 3.46 -19.30
CA ILE A 96 14.89 3.14 -17.93
C ILE A 96 15.70 1.85 -17.97
N VAL A 97 16.85 1.84 -17.32
CA VAL A 97 17.67 0.62 -17.14
C VAL A 97 17.50 0.18 -15.70
N LEU A 98 17.09 -1.07 -15.50
CA LEU A 98 16.87 -1.64 -14.18
C LEU A 98 17.71 -2.93 -14.05
N TRP A 99 18.50 -3.02 -12.98
CA TRP A 99 19.28 -4.21 -12.69
C TRP A 99 18.43 -5.22 -11.90
N SER A 100 18.08 -6.33 -12.55
CA SER A 100 17.38 -7.47 -11.93
C SER A 100 18.14 -8.79 -12.17
N ALA A 101 19.48 -8.70 -12.24
CA ALA A 101 20.34 -9.85 -12.42
C ALA A 101 20.78 -10.43 -11.06
N ASN A 102 21.69 -11.42 -11.09
CA ASN A 102 22.26 -12.03 -9.89
C ASN A 102 22.87 -10.98 -8.95
N THR A 103 22.80 -11.24 -7.65
CA THR A 103 23.50 -10.45 -6.63
C THR A 103 25.01 -10.60 -6.80
N GLU A 104 25.70 -9.47 -6.89
CA GLU A 104 27.16 -9.41 -6.97
C GLU A 104 27.76 -9.30 -5.56
N ARG A 105 29.04 -9.71 -5.39
CA ARG A 105 29.83 -9.29 -4.22
C ARG A 105 29.99 -7.76 -4.25
N TYR A 106 30.30 -7.18 -3.10
CA TYR A 106 30.66 -5.77 -3.02
C TYR A 106 31.98 -5.51 -3.76
N SER A 107 32.01 -4.38 -4.47
CA SER A 107 33.27 -3.74 -4.85
C SER A 107 33.82 -2.98 -3.65
N ASP A 108 35.13 -3.06 -3.42
CA ASP A 108 35.80 -2.20 -2.44
C ASP A 108 35.84 -0.76 -2.94
N ILE A 109 35.64 0.21 -2.04
CA ILE A 109 35.79 1.63 -2.37
C ILE A 109 37.24 2.02 -2.14
N ILE A 110 37.95 2.35 -3.22
CA ILE A 110 39.37 2.64 -3.25
C ILE A 110 39.58 4.06 -3.79
N GLU A 111 40.27 4.89 -3.00
CA GLU A 111 40.65 6.25 -3.37
C GLU A 111 41.49 6.24 -4.66
N GLY A 112 41.14 7.12 -5.61
CA GLY A 112 41.77 7.17 -6.93
C GLY A 112 41.24 6.13 -7.94
N VAL A 113 40.39 5.18 -7.54
CA VAL A 113 39.86 4.13 -8.44
C VAL A 113 38.37 4.33 -8.71
N ASN A 114 37.51 4.31 -7.69
CA ASN A 114 36.06 4.36 -7.82
C ASN A 114 35.39 5.32 -6.83
N ASP A 115 36.19 6.20 -6.21
CA ASP A 115 35.78 7.25 -5.28
C ASP A 115 35.11 8.45 -5.96
N THR A 116 35.48 8.75 -7.22
CA THR A 116 34.93 9.86 -8.00
C THR A 116 34.49 9.42 -9.39
N SER A 117 33.58 10.17 -10.00
CA SER A 117 33.09 9.88 -11.36
C SER A 117 34.19 9.93 -12.43
N ALA A 118 35.20 10.80 -12.27
CA ALA A 118 36.35 10.87 -13.15
C ALA A 118 37.23 9.63 -13.01
N ASN A 119 37.56 9.27 -11.76
CA ASN A 119 38.38 8.09 -11.45
C ASN A 119 37.69 6.81 -11.92
N LEU A 120 36.36 6.67 -11.70
CA LEU A 120 35.61 5.51 -12.18
C LEU A 120 35.71 5.34 -13.70
N LEU A 121 35.59 6.42 -14.47
CA LEU A 121 35.67 6.35 -15.93
C LEU A 121 37.08 6.00 -16.42
N GLU A 122 38.12 6.46 -15.74
CA GLU A 122 39.50 6.05 -16.04
C GLU A 122 39.75 4.60 -15.62
N SER A 123 39.22 4.15 -14.49
CA SER A 123 39.30 2.76 -14.01
C SER A 123 38.60 1.78 -14.96
N ILE A 124 37.46 2.17 -15.55
CA ILE A 124 36.82 1.37 -16.60
C ILE A 124 37.71 1.24 -17.85
N LYS A 125 38.44 2.31 -18.22
CA LYS A 125 39.39 2.26 -19.35
C LYS A 125 40.63 1.43 -19.03
N ALA A 126 41.15 1.54 -17.81
CA ALA A 126 42.29 0.79 -17.33
C ALA A 126 41.97 -0.69 -17.11
N GLY A 127 40.68 -1.03 -16.93
CA GLY A 127 40.22 -2.41 -16.74
C GLY A 127 40.34 -2.90 -15.29
N GLU A 128 40.37 -1.98 -14.32
CA GLU A 128 40.58 -2.25 -12.89
C GLU A 128 39.64 -3.33 -12.34
N ASP A 129 40.16 -4.21 -11.49
CA ASP A 129 39.46 -5.42 -11.02
C ASP A 129 38.16 -5.10 -10.26
N GLU A 130 38.17 -4.08 -9.40
CA GLU A 130 37.03 -3.67 -8.56
C GLU A 130 35.89 -2.96 -9.32
N ILE A 131 35.95 -2.94 -10.66
CA ILE A 131 34.84 -2.49 -11.52
C ILE A 131 33.93 -3.68 -11.87
N SER A 132 32.74 -3.72 -11.26
CA SER A 132 31.75 -4.78 -11.47
C SER A 132 30.98 -4.63 -12.79
N PRO A 133 30.29 -5.69 -13.28
CA PRO A 133 29.35 -5.57 -14.38
C PRO A 133 28.24 -4.54 -14.12
N SER A 134 27.62 -4.55 -12.94
CA SER A 134 26.59 -3.57 -12.56
C SER A 134 27.10 -2.11 -12.62
N THR A 135 28.37 -1.88 -12.26
CA THR A 135 29.04 -0.57 -12.38
C THR A 135 29.10 -0.09 -13.82
N ILE A 136 29.38 -0.98 -14.78
CA ILE A 136 29.41 -0.64 -16.21
C ILE A 136 28.00 -0.29 -16.71
N PHE A 137 26.98 -1.05 -16.31
CA PHE A 137 25.58 -0.75 -16.65
C PHE A 137 25.11 0.58 -16.05
N ALA A 138 25.57 0.95 -14.86
CA ALA A 138 25.28 2.24 -14.23
C ALA A 138 26.02 3.41 -14.93
N ALA A 139 27.25 3.19 -15.40
CA ALA A 139 28.06 4.21 -16.08
C ALA A 139 27.62 4.48 -17.53
N ALA A 140 26.90 3.55 -18.17
CA ALA A 140 26.48 3.69 -19.56
C ALA A 140 25.55 4.90 -19.80
N PRO A 141 24.44 5.09 -19.05
CA PRO A 141 23.48 6.16 -19.29
C PRO A 141 23.98 7.55 -18.86
N ALA A 142 24.86 7.63 -17.85
CA ALA A 142 25.29 8.89 -17.23
C ALA A 142 25.91 9.89 -18.24
N LYS A 143 26.67 9.40 -19.23
CA LYS A 143 27.32 10.26 -20.24
C LYS A 143 26.40 10.68 -21.39
N MET A 144 25.26 10.01 -21.58
CA MET A 144 24.32 10.30 -22.69
C MET A 144 23.53 11.60 -22.46
N ARG A 145 23.41 12.05 -21.21
CA ARG A 145 22.64 13.24 -20.81
C ARG A 145 23.30 14.57 -21.21
N LEU A 146 24.64 14.61 -21.31
CA LEU A 146 25.41 15.83 -21.60
C LEU A 146 25.19 16.39 -23.03
N ARG A 147 24.58 15.64 -23.96
CA ARG A 147 24.31 16.10 -25.34
C ARG A 147 22.88 16.62 -25.57
N SER A 148 21.89 16.23 -24.78
CA SER A 148 20.47 16.54 -25.04
C SER A 148 19.99 17.86 -24.44
N GLU A 149 20.69 18.43 -23.46
CA GLU A 149 20.24 19.65 -22.76
C GLU A 149 20.26 20.92 -23.62
N LYS A 150 20.93 20.92 -24.78
CA LYS A 150 20.93 22.09 -25.69
C LYS A 150 19.65 22.23 -26.52
N HIS A 151 18.77 21.23 -26.61
CA HIS A 151 17.64 21.24 -27.55
C HIS A 151 16.25 21.49 -26.92
N LEU A 152 16.10 21.34 -25.59
CA LEU A 152 14.77 21.36 -24.93
C LEU A 152 14.32 22.73 -24.38
N ALA A 153 15.11 23.79 -24.55
CA ALA A 153 14.79 25.11 -23.98
C ALA A 153 13.62 25.86 -24.66
N ASN A 154 13.02 25.33 -25.75
CA ASN A 154 12.10 26.10 -26.60
C ASN A 154 10.64 25.61 -26.67
N ILE A 155 10.21 24.61 -25.88
CA ILE A 155 8.85 24.06 -26.01
C ILE A 155 8.17 23.94 -24.65
N THR A 156 7.77 25.05 -24.03
CA THR A 156 6.69 25.04 -23.03
C THR A 156 6.04 26.42 -22.86
N LYS A 157 5.08 26.75 -23.72
CA LYS A 157 4.03 27.76 -23.49
C LYS A 157 2.72 27.27 -24.12
N ARG A 158 1.60 27.42 -23.37
CA ARG A 158 0.18 27.04 -23.62
C ARG A 158 -0.16 25.62 -23.13
N GLY A 159 -1.23 25.32 -22.36
CA GLY A 159 -2.38 26.06 -21.84
C GLY A 159 -3.66 25.18 -21.86
N LEU A 160 -4.53 25.29 -20.83
CA LEU A 160 -5.96 24.88 -20.70
C LEU A 160 -6.29 23.42 -20.28
N VAL A 161 -7.45 23.03 -19.68
CA VAL A 161 -8.33 23.41 -18.53
C VAL A 161 -9.55 22.44 -18.55
N SER A 162 -9.97 21.87 -17.40
CA SER A 162 -11.32 21.27 -17.02
C SER A 162 -11.84 20.01 -17.77
N GLN A 163 -12.61 19.02 -17.26
CA GLN A 163 -13.32 18.60 -16.00
C GLN A 163 -13.84 17.12 -16.25
N PRO A 164 -14.76 16.48 -15.47
CA PRO A 164 -14.59 15.69 -14.24
C PRO A 164 -15.02 14.18 -14.35
N ASP A 165 -14.64 13.32 -13.40
CA ASP A 165 -15.56 12.32 -12.81
C ASP A 165 -15.05 11.67 -11.51
N LYS A 166 -16.00 11.43 -10.60
CA LYS A 166 -15.82 11.16 -9.15
C LYS A 166 -15.98 9.68 -8.79
N ARG A 167 -15.36 9.23 -7.70
CA ARG A 167 -16.00 8.70 -6.45
C ARG A 167 -15.01 7.88 -5.60
N ARG A 168 -14.81 8.28 -4.33
CA ARG A 168 -14.43 7.42 -3.19
C ARG A 168 -14.78 8.13 -1.88
N LEU A 169 -15.48 7.42 -0.99
CA LEU A 169 -15.70 7.79 0.41
C LEU A 169 -16.04 6.52 1.21
N MET A 170 -15.15 6.20 2.15
CA MET A 170 -15.17 5.10 3.14
C MET A 170 -16.23 5.32 4.24
N LYS A 171 -16.77 4.23 4.82
CA LYS A 171 -16.82 3.92 6.29
C LYS A 171 -17.64 2.65 6.63
N THR A 172 -16.93 1.62 7.11
CA THR A 172 -17.19 0.64 8.21
C THR A 172 -18.57 0.64 8.96
N HIS A 173 -19.15 -0.46 9.52
CA HIS A 173 -18.62 -1.68 10.17
C HIS A 173 -19.73 -2.75 10.48
N ILE A 174 -19.28 -4.00 10.73
CA ILE A 174 -19.84 -5.16 11.51
C ILE A 174 -21.01 -5.97 10.89
N ASP A 175 -20.78 -7.27 10.63
CA ASP A 175 -21.68 -8.32 11.14
C ASP A 175 -21.05 -9.72 11.17
N ALA A 176 -21.56 -10.51 12.12
CA ALA A 176 -21.14 -11.86 12.47
C ALA A 176 -21.99 -12.89 11.73
N HIS A 177 -21.45 -13.74 10.84
CA HIS A 177 -22.28 -14.79 10.26
C HIS A 177 -21.62 -16.14 9.94
N THR A 178 -22.45 -17.14 10.25
CA THR A 178 -22.51 -18.54 9.82
C THR A 178 -22.59 -18.70 8.29
N ALA A 179 -21.87 -19.71 7.79
CA ALA A 179 -21.95 -20.51 6.54
C ALA A 179 -22.56 -19.98 5.20
N ALA A 180 -23.45 -19.00 5.17
CA ALA A 180 -24.00 -18.40 3.96
C ALA A 180 -23.03 -17.40 3.27
N SER A 181 -21.93 -17.02 3.93
CA SER A 181 -21.05 -15.91 3.53
C SER A 181 -20.18 -16.13 2.29
N LEU A 182 -20.00 -17.36 1.80
CA LEU A 182 -19.02 -17.64 0.73
C LEU A 182 -19.42 -17.08 -0.64
N VAL A 183 -20.72 -16.91 -0.91
CA VAL A 183 -21.20 -16.35 -2.19
C VAL A 183 -21.19 -14.83 -2.16
N GLU A 184 -21.51 -14.22 -1.02
CA GLU A 184 -21.52 -12.76 -0.82
C GLU A 184 -20.11 -12.17 -0.65
N GLN A 185 -19.19 -12.89 0.01
CA GLN A 185 -17.77 -12.51 0.06
C GLN A 185 -17.15 -12.44 -1.34
N LYS A 186 -17.53 -13.36 -2.24
CA LYS A 186 -17.07 -13.38 -3.62
C LYS A 186 -17.53 -12.15 -4.42
N ALA A 187 -18.78 -11.73 -4.21
CA ALA A 187 -19.36 -10.55 -4.85
C ALA A 187 -18.79 -9.23 -4.29
N GLN A 188 -18.50 -9.17 -2.98
CA GLN A 188 -17.84 -8.03 -2.34
C GLN A 188 -16.36 -7.91 -2.71
N GLU A 189 -15.64 -9.03 -2.81
CA GLU A 189 -14.30 -9.05 -3.41
C GLU A 189 -14.35 -8.47 -4.81
N GLU A 190 -15.28 -8.90 -5.68
CA GLU A 190 -15.41 -8.39 -7.06
C GLU A 190 -15.66 -6.88 -7.15
N ALA A 191 -16.43 -6.27 -6.25
CA ALA A 191 -16.68 -4.82 -6.23
C ALA A 191 -15.43 -3.97 -5.92
N LEU A 192 -14.44 -4.56 -5.26
CA LEU A 192 -13.13 -3.94 -5.01
C LEU A 192 -12.22 -3.97 -6.22
N TYR A 193 -12.61 -4.63 -7.32
CA TYR A 193 -11.81 -4.65 -8.53
C TYR A 193 -12.47 -3.85 -9.64
N HIS A 194 -11.71 -2.91 -10.20
CA HIS A 194 -11.99 -2.36 -11.50
C HIS A 194 -11.71 -3.44 -12.55
N HIS A 195 -12.77 -3.90 -13.19
CA HIS A 195 -12.68 -4.82 -14.31
C HIS A 195 -12.51 -3.99 -15.58
N THR A 196 -11.40 -4.21 -16.27
CA THR A 196 -11.09 -3.53 -17.52
C THR A 196 -10.56 -4.54 -18.53
N GLN A 197 -10.26 -4.09 -19.75
CA GLN A 197 -9.69 -4.94 -20.78
C GLN A 197 -8.45 -4.25 -21.34
N ALA A 198 -7.31 -4.92 -21.28
CA ALA A 198 -6.15 -4.51 -22.06
C ALA A 198 -6.34 -4.96 -23.50
N VAL A 199 -5.97 -4.11 -24.46
CA VAL A 199 -5.93 -4.49 -25.88
C VAL A 199 -4.48 -4.71 -26.26
N TRP A 200 -4.16 -5.88 -26.79
CA TRP A 200 -2.84 -6.21 -27.32
C TRP A 200 -2.99 -6.69 -28.77
N GLY A 201 -2.65 -5.85 -29.74
CA GLY A 201 -3.02 -6.07 -31.14
C GLY A 201 -4.53 -6.02 -31.33
N ASP A 202 -5.12 -7.05 -31.96
CA ASP A 202 -6.58 -7.19 -32.15
C ASP A 202 -7.29 -7.91 -30.99
N GLN A 203 -6.55 -8.36 -29.96
CA GLN A 203 -7.09 -9.18 -28.88
C GLN A 203 -7.36 -8.37 -27.61
N LYS A 204 -8.47 -8.68 -26.93
CA LYS A 204 -8.87 -8.08 -25.65
C LYS A 204 -8.61 -9.05 -24.51
N ILE A 205 -7.79 -8.64 -23.55
CA ILE A 205 -7.41 -9.40 -22.35
C ILE A 205 -8.14 -8.81 -21.15
N PRO A 206 -8.98 -9.57 -20.43
CA PRO A 206 -9.64 -9.07 -19.23
C PRO A 206 -8.62 -8.87 -18.10
N LEU A 207 -8.67 -7.69 -17.49
CA LEU A 207 -7.87 -7.32 -16.32
C LEU A 207 -8.80 -7.05 -15.14
N LYS A 208 -8.33 -7.41 -13.95
CA LYS A 208 -9.02 -7.22 -12.68
C LYS A 208 -8.08 -6.46 -11.74
N VAL A 209 -8.33 -5.18 -11.49
CA VAL A 209 -7.43 -4.27 -10.74
C VAL A 209 -8.06 -3.86 -9.42
N LYS A 210 -7.44 -4.18 -8.29
CA LYS A 210 -8.00 -3.84 -6.97
C LYS A 210 -7.90 -2.33 -6.71
N LEU A 211 -8.96 -1.78 -6.16
CA LEU A 211 -9.15 -0.36 -5.86
C LEU A 211 -8.72 -0.09 -4.40
N CYS A 212 -7.50 0.40 -4.18
CA CYS A 212 -6.99 0.82 -2.86
C CYS A 212 -7.70 2.06 -2.31
N SER A 213 -7.98 2.20 -1.01
CA SER A 213 -8.71 3.35 -0.45
C SER A 213 -7.93 4.66 -0.40
N THR A 214 -6.59 4.62 -0.36
CA THR A 214 -5.69 5.79 -0.36
C THR A 214 -4.49 5.60 -1.31
N ASP A 215 -3.84 6.71 -1.70
CA ASP A 215 -2.63 6.70 -2.56
C ASP A 215 -1.42 6.02 -1.88
N ASP A 216 -1.44 5.91 -0.56
CA ASP A 216 -0.39 5.31 0.28
C ASP A 216 -0.67 3.82 0.62
N GLN A 217 -1.76 3.24 0.14
CA GLN A 217 -2.13 1.85 0.42
C GLN A 217 -1.64 0.88 -0.67
N PHE A 218 -0.92 -0.17 -0.24
CA PHE A 218 -0.51 -1.28 -1.10
C PHE A 218 -1.39 -2.51 -0.88
N ASP A 219 -1.80 -3.15 -1.98
CA ASP A 219 -2.69 -4.31 -1.94
C ASP A 219 -1.96 -5.60 -1.48
N GLU A 220 -0.68 -5.75 -1.83
CA GLU A 220 0.11 -6.96 -1.54
C GLU A 220 0.66 -7.05 -0.09
N GLY A 221 0.61 -5.95 0.67
CA GLY A 221 1.05 -5.93 2.07
C GLY A 221 0.06 -6.65 2.99
N GLN A 222 0.31 -7.92 3.31
CA GLN A 222 -0.55 -8.73 4.18
C GLN A 222 -0.26 -8.45 5.66
N LEU A 223 -1.12 -7.66 6.30
CA LEU A 223 -1.07 -7.35 7.72
C LEU A 223 -1.26 -8.62 8.56
N ARG A 224 -2.09 -9.57 8.13
CA ARG A 224 -2.23 -10.88 8.79
C ARG A 224 -0.90 -11.61 8.93
N LYS A 225 -0.09 -11.64 7.87
CA LYS A 225 1.23 -12.30 7.89
C LYS A 225 2.18 -11.60 8.86
N LEU A 226 2.15 -10.27 8.90
CA LEU A 226 2.92 -9.46 9.84
C LEU A 226 2.54 -9.74 11.30
N LEU A 227 1.24 -9.72 11.60
CA LEU A 227 0.73 -9.95 12.95
C LEU A 227 1.00 -11.37 13.45
N LEU A 228 0.82 -12.38 12.61
CA LEU A 228 1.14 -13.76 12.97
C LEU A 228 2.64 -13.96 13.20
N LYS A 229 3.50 -13.22 12.47
CA LYS A 229 4.96 -13.34 12.62
C LYS A 229 5.48 -12.69 13.89
N PHE A 230 4.98 -11.51 14.25
CA PHE A 230 5.52 -10.71 15.36
C PHE A 230 4.66 -10.72 16.63
N GLY A 231 3.40 -11.16 16.54
CA GLY A 231 2.48 -11.30 17.66
C GLY A 231 2.24 -9.97 18.39
N GLU A 232 2.37 -9.99 19.72
CA GLU A 232 2.21 -8.77 20.55
C GLU A 232 3.22 -7.66 20.18
N GLN A 233 4.40 -8.03 19.67
CA GLN A 233 5.45 -7.07 19.28
C GLN A 233 5.05 -6.23 18.06
N SER A 234 3.99 -6.59 17.34
CA SER A 234 3.45 -5.77 16.24
C SER A 234 3.05 -4.36 16.69
N MET A 235 2.70 -4.16 17.96
CA MET A 235 2.41 -2.82 18.48
C MET A 235 3.66 -1.95 18.67
N VAL A 236 4.84 -2.56 18.83
CA VAL A 236 6.12 -1.82 18.78
C VAL A 236 6.32 -1.24 17.38
N LEU A 237 6.04 -2.04 16.35
CA LEU A 237 6.11 -1.62 14.96
C LEU A 237 5.07 -0.55 14.64
N TYR A 238 3.84 -0.71 15.10
CA TYR A 238 2.79 0.31 14.99
C TYR A 238 3.25 1.67 15.54
N ASN A 239 3.77 1.70 16.76
CA ASN A 239 4.21 2.94 17.40
C ASN A 239 5.45 3.54 16.71
N ALA A 240 6.38 2.70 16.24
CA ALA A 240 7.54 3.14 15.48
C ALA A 240 7.12 3.81 14.15
N VAL A 241 6.18 3.20 13.44
CA VAL A 241 5.63 3.73 12.19
C VAL A 241 4.86 5.04 12.46
N LEU A 242 3.99 5.07 13.46
CA LEU A 242 3.21 6.25 13.81
C LEU A 242 4.11 7.45 14.19
N THR A 243 5.15 7.22 14.97
CA THR A 243 6.03 8.28 15.49
C THR A 243 7.21 8.64 14.57
N GLY A 244 7.30 8.02 13.38
CA GLY A 244 8.34 8.33 12.40
C GLY A 244 9.74 7.87 12.82
N GLN A 245 9.83 6.74 13.51
CA GLN A 245 11.10 6.10 13.85
C GLN A 245 11.70 5.39 12.64
N ARG A 246 13.02 5.20 12.65
CA ARG A 246 13.76 4.48 11.60
C ARG A 246 13.57 2.97 11.82
N VAL A 247 12.89 2.31 10.88
CA VAL A 247 12.56 0.88 10.97
C VAL A 247 13.34 0.10 9.92
N ILE A 248 13.99 -0.99 10.34
CA ILE A 248 14.59 -1.97 9.42
C ILE A 248 13.85 -3.30 9.51
N VAL A 249 13.52 -3.87 8.36
CA VAL A 249 12.99 -5.22 8.19
C VAL A 249 14.10 -6.12 7.66
N LEU A 250 14.68 -6.93 8.55
CA LEU A 250 15.77 -7.86 8.20
C LEU A 250 15.21 -9.24 7.84
N GLY A 251 15.48 -9.70 6.62
CA GLY A 251 15.17 -11.06 6.15
C GLY A 251 16.41 -11.85 5.78
N TYR A 252 17.25 -12.18 6.75
CA TYR A 252 18.42 -13.02 6.47
C TYR A 252 17.97 -14.42 6.04
N ASN A 253 18.43 -14.85 4.85
CA ASN A 253 18.03 -16.11 4.24
C ASN A 253 16.51 -16.21 3.97
N GLN A 254 15.85 -15.08 3.74
CA GLN A 254 14.45 -15.01 3.30
C GLN A 254 14.37 -14.45 1.87
N PRO A 255 13.35 -14.81 1.08
CA PRO A 255 13.13 -14.22 -0.23
C PRO A 255 13.00 -12.69 -0.16
N ALA A 256 13.65 -11.97 -1.07
CA ALA A 256 13.55 -10.51 -1.12
C ALA A 256 12.09 -10.03 -1.29
N GLY A 257 11.27 -10.77 -2.04
CA GLY A 257 9.84 -10.49 -2.17
C GLY A 257 9.08 -10.57 -0.85
N ASP A 258 9.45 -11.48 0.05
CA ASP A 258 8.85 -11.54 1.38
C ASP A 258 9.23 -10.32 2.21
N VAL A 259 10.51 -9.92 2.17
CA VAL A 259 10.98 -8.69 2.83
C VAL A 259 10.20 -7.47 2.34
N CYS A 260 10.04 -7.32 1.02
CA CYS A 260 9.23 -6.26 0.42
C CYS A 260 7.79 -6.28 0.96
N ASN A 261 7.16 -7.46 1.02
CA ASN A 261 5.80 -7.60 1.51
C ASN A 261 5.66 -7.15 2.97
N TYR A 262 6.62 -7.48 3.84
CA TYR A 262 6.60 -6.99 5.23
C TYR A 262 6.79 -5.47 5.29
N VAL A 263 7.71 -4.88 4.51
CA VAL A 263 7.89 -3.41 4.46
C VAL A 263 6.62 -2.71 4.01
N LEU A 264 5.97 -3.23 2.96
CA LEU A 264 4.72 -2.69 2.43
C LEU A 264 3.56 -2.89 3.42
N ALA A 265 3.51 -4.02 4.14
CA ALA A 265 2.50 -4.26 5.18
C ALA A 265 2.61 -3.28 6.36
N MET A 266 3.80 -2.72 6.64
CA MET A 266 3.97 -1.74 7.74
C MET A 266 3.14 -0.47 7.55
N SER A 267 2.82 -0.06 6.31
CA SER A 267 1.92 1.09 6.11
C SER A 267 0.48 0.79 6.51
N SER A 268 0.09 -0.47 6.46
CA SER A 268 -1.25 -0.92 6.85
C SER A 268 -1.43 -1.04 8.37
N LEU A 269 -0.35 -0.99 9.16
CA LEU A 269 -0.44 -0.91 10.63
C LEU A 269 -1.11 0.39 11.06
N VAL A 270 -0.92 1.50 10.34
CA VAL A 270 -1.51 2.79 10.69
C VAL A 270 -2.59 3.10 9.65
N CYS A 271 -3.82 2.64 9.92
CA CYS A 271 -4.93 2.75 8.97
C CYS A 271 -5.89 3.92 9.34
N PRO A 272 -6.47 4.67 8.38
CA PRO A 272 -6.02 4.73 7.00
C PRO A 272 -4.55 5.18 6.94
N PRO A 273 -3.77 4.73 5.93
CA PRO A 273 -2.38 5.12 5.79
C PRO A 273 -2.21 6.63 5.92
N LEU A 274 -1.36 7.06 6.84
CA LEU A 274 -1.04 8.48 6.98
C LEU A 274 -0.48 8.99 5.65
N SER A 275 -1.04 10.09 5.16
CA SER A 275 -0.61 10.69 3.88
C SER A 275 0.91 10.89 3.84
N GLY A 276 1.57 10.34 2.82
CA GLY A 276 3.02 10.47 2.62
C GLY A 276 3.87 9.37 3.26
N LEU A 277 3.25 8.36 3.89
CA LEU A 277 3.95 7.20 4.46
C LEU A 277 4.71 6.39 3.40
N ILE A 278 4.23 6.38 2.16
CA ILE A 278 4.89 5.73 1.03
C ILE A 278 6.28 6.32 0.73
N LEU A 279 6.46 7.62 0.98
CA LEU A 279 7.69 8.35 0.62
C LEU A 279 8.89 7.96 1.50
N ARG A 280 8.64 7.28 2.61
CA ARG A 280 9.65 6.78 3.53
C ARG A 280 9.79 5.26 3.50
N GLN A 281 9.04 4.55 2.64
CA GLN A 281 9.16 3.11 2.47
C GLN A 281 10.17 2.75 1.38
N TYR A 282 11.11 1.89 1.73
CA TYR A 282 12.12 1.32 0.85
C TYR A 282 11.94 -0.20 0.88
N PRO A 283 11.07 -0.77 0.01
CA PRO A 283 10.71 -2.19 0.05
C PRO A 283 11.92 -3.12 0.05
N TYR A 284 12.99 -2.68 -0.61
CA TYR A 284 14.25 -3.38 -0.60
C TYR A 284 15.41 -2.39 -0.66
N ALA A 285 16.40 -2.62 0.18
CA ALA A 285 17.68 -1.93 0.20
C ALA A 285 18.84 -2.92 0.37
N ASN A 286 19.91 -2.73 -0.41
CA ASN A 286 21.18 -3.43 -0.30
C ASN A 286 22.31 -2.51 0.24
N LEU A 287 23.55 -2.99 0.32
CA LEU A 287 24.70 -2.24 0.87
C LEU A 287 25.59 -1.64 -0.22
N THR A 288 25.02 -1.21 -1.35
CA THR A 288 25.79 -0.77 -2.51
C THR A 288 25.83 0.76 -2.58
N ASP A 289 27.02 1.36 -2.36
CA ASP A 289 27.21 2.81 -2.38
C ASP A 289 27.67 3.28 -3.77
N LEU A 290 26.74 3.84 -4.53
CA LEU A 290 26.97 4.48 -5.82
C LEU A 290 26.64 5.98 -5.77
N SER A 291 26.73 6.60 -4.59
CA SER A 291 26.32 8.00 -4.35
C SER A 291 27.04 9.02 -5.20
N PHE A 292 28.27 8.74 -5.62
CA PHE A 292 29.06 9.56 -6.54
C PHE A 292 28.48 9.63 -7.97
N LEU A 293 27.57 8.74 -8.37
CA LEU A 293 26.86 8.80 -9.66
C LEU A 293 25.62 9.71 -9.64
N SER A 294 25.16 10.11 -8.45
CA SER A 294 24.01 10.99 -8.31
C SER A 294 24.41 12.45 -8.60
N THR A 295 23.96 12.99 -9.74
CA THR A 295 24.03 14.44 -10.01
C THR A 295 22.68 15.07 -9.65
N PRO A 296 22.62 16.21 -8.92
CA PRO A 296 21.37 16.87 -8.59
C PRO A 296 20.72 17.42 -9.86
N GLY A 297 19.62 16.81 -10.31
CA GLY A 297 18.92 17.26 -11.50
C GLY A 297 17.67 16.45 -11.82
N TYR A 298 16.53 16.91 -11.31
CA TYR A 298 15.18 16.73 -11.86
C TYR A 298 14.89 15.36 -12.49
N ILE A 299 14.74 14.32 -11.68
CA ILE A 299 13.77 13.25 -11.99
C ILE A 299 12.49 13.66 -11.27
N ALA A 300 11.64 14.39 -12.00
CA ALA A 300 10.33 14.79 -11.51
C ALA A 300 9.47 13.53 -11.26
N GLY A 301 9.23 13.24 -9.98
CA GLY A 301 7.94 12.70 -9.53
C GLY A 301 7.74 11.18 -9.46
N TYR A 302 8.78 10.35 -9.35
CA TYR A 302 8.59 8.91 -9.06
C TYR A 302 9.64 8.39 -8.05
N PRO A 303 9.24 7.73 -6.94
CA PRO A 303 10.14 7.27 -5.89
C PRO A 303 10.82 5.91 -6.16
N TYR A 304 10.73 5.36 -7.37
CA TYR A 304 11.35 4.06 -7.66
C TYR A 304 12.57 4.23 -8.57
N ALA A 305 13.72 3.77 -8.05
CA ALA A 305 15.06 3.76 -8.63
C ALA A 305 15.88 5.06 -8.47
N ASN A 306 16.30 5.36 -7.24
CA ASN A 306 17.61 5.95 -7.02
C ASN A 306 18.63 4.81 -6.85
N LEU A 307 19.63 4.75 -7.73
CA LEU A 307 20.76 3.81 -7.69
C LEU A 307 21.73 4.18 -6.56
N THR A 308 21.23 4.26 -5.33
CA THR A 308 22.02 4.56 -4.13
C THR A 308 21.41 3.86 -2.94
N ASP A 309 22.00 2.76 -2.51
CA ASP A 309 21.31 1.83 -1.63
C ASP A 309 21.48 2.12 -0.13
N LEU A 310 22.22 3.17 0.22
CA LEU A 310 22.22 3.77 1.56
C LEU A 310 21.62 5.19 1.60
N SER A 311 21.15 5.73 0.46
CA SER A 311 20.55 7.09 0.44
C SER A 311 19.30 7.18 1.32
N PHE A 312 18.60 6.05 1.51
CA PHE A 312 17.45 5.95 2.38
C PHE A 312 17.75 6.31 3.84
N LEU A 313 19.01 6.17 4.30
CA LEU A 313 19.41 6.58 5.65
C LEU A 313 19.24 8.09 5.88
N SER A 314 19.26 8.89 4.81
CA SER A 314 19.00 10.33 4.86
C SER A 314 17.51 10.67 4.97
N THR A 315 16.62 9.71 4.72
CA THR A 315 15.17 9.91 4.77
C THR A 315 14.69 9.82 6.22
N PRO A 316 14.09 10.89 6.78
CA PRO A 316 13.60 10.88 8.15
C PRO A 316 12.54 9.78 8.36
N GLY A 317 12.72 8.94 9.37
CA GLY A 317 11.75 7.91 9.75
C GLY A 317 11.51 6.83 8.69
N TYR A 318 12.55 6.48 7.92
CA TYR A 318 12.46 5.47 6.87
C TYR A 318 12.00 4.10 7.40
N ILE A 319 11.39 3.30 6.51
CA ILE A 319 11.08 1.87 6.71
C ILE A 319 11.77 1.12 5.58
N ALA A 320 12.84 0.38 5.86
CA ALA A 320 13.67 -0.25 4.84
C ALA A 320 13.75 -1.77 5.00
N GLY A 321 13.61 -2.50 3.90
CA GLY A 321 13.77 -3.95 3.83
C GLY A 321 15.19 -4.34 3.46
N VAL A 322 15.83 -5.22 4.20
CA VAL A 322 17.23 -5.63 3.96
C VAL A 322 17.37 -7.14 4.16
N THR A 323 18.29 -7.77 3.45
CA THR A 323 18.62 -9.21 3.63
C THR A 323 19.99 -9.42 4.25
N ASN A 324 20.83 -8.38 4.28
CA ASN A 324 22.19 -8.47 4.83
C ASN A 324 22.17 -8.38 6.37
N PRO A 325 22.70 -9.39 7.09
CA PRO A 325 22.69 -9.39 8.56
C PRO A 325 23.57 -8.29 9.17
N MET A 326 24.46 -7.65 8.42
CA MET A 326 25.25 -6.50 8.88
C MET A 326 24.39 -5.35 9.40
N PHE A 327 23.16 -5.17 8.89
CA PHE A 327 22.26 -4.14 9.42
C PHE A 327 21.89 -4.39 10.89
N LYS A 328 21.94 -5.64 11.37
CA LYS A 328 21.68 -5.99 12.78
C LYS A 328 22.77 -5.48 13.72
N SER A 329 24.03 -5.40 13.27
CA SER A 329 25.15 -4.92 14.09
C SER A 329 25.23 -3.38 14.14
N LYS A 330 24.71 -2.70 13.11
CA LYS A 330 24.72 -1.25 12.94
C LYS A 330 23.56 -0.55 13.66
N ARG A 331 23.55 -0.60 15.00
CA ARG A 331 22.48 -0.03 15.84
C ARG A 331 22.29 1.48 15.68
N GLU A 332 23.27 2.19 15.13
CA GLU A 332 23.20 3.61 14.82
C GLU A 332 22.27 3.93 13.64
N TRP A 333 22.01 2.95 12.76
CA TRP A 333 21.21 3.16 11.57
C TRP A 333 19.72 3.15 11.86
N TRP A 334 19.26 2.33 12.80
CA TRP A 334 17.84 2.08 13.05
C TRP A 334 17.45 2.35 14.51
N ASP A 335 16.18 2.65 14.70
CA ASP A 335 15.54 2.80 16.00
C ASP A 335 14.83 1.51 16.40
N VAL A 336 14.20 0.84 15.43
CA VAL A 336 13.58 -0.47 15.55
C VAL A 336 14.03 -1.38 14.42
N LEU A 337 14.42 -2.61 14.73
CA LEU A 337 14.74 -3.64 13.76
C LEU A 337 13.84 -4.85 14.01
N CYS A 338 13.17 -5.32 12.97
CA CYS A 338 12.40 -6.55 13.02
C CYS A 338 13.03 -7.60 12.11
N ASP A 339 13.26 -8.78 12.68
CA ASP A 339 13.90 -9.90 12.00
C ASP A 339 12.80 -10.88 11.58
N ILE A 340 12.46 -10.89 10.29
CA ILE A 340 11.39 -11.74 9.75
C ILE A 340 11.80 -13.22 9.71
N SER A 341 13.08 -13.55 9.92
CA SER A 341 13.54 -14.93 9.94
C SER A 341 13.14 -15.59 11.26
N ASN A 342 13.36 -14.91 12.40
CA ASN A 342 13.06 -15.44 13.73
C ASN A 342 11.81 -14.84 14.41
N GLY A 343 11.23 -13.76 13.89
CA GLY A 343 10.07 -13.08 14.48
C GLY A 343 10.40 -12.15 15.64
N GLU A 344 11.66 -11.77 15.79
CA GLU A 344 12.15 -10.91 16.87
C GLU A 344 12.05 -9.42 16.49
N VAL A 345 11.59 -8.57 17.41
CA VAL A 345 11.64 -7.11 17.28
C VAL A 345 12.63 -6.56 18.30
N MET A 346 13.67 -5.90 17.81
CA MET A 346 14.71 -5.25 18.59
C MET A 346 14.50 -3.74 18.58
N VAL A 347 14.64 -3.11 19.75
CA VAL A 347 14.57 -1.65 19.91
C VAL A 347 15.94 -1.14 20.34
N SER A 348 16.38 -0.02 19.77
CA SER A 348 17.67 0.58 20.13
C SER A 348 17.64 1.06 21.59
N SER A 349 18.80 1.02 22.27
CA SER A 349 18.90 1.29 23.72
C SER A 349 18.43 2.68 24.16
N ALA A 350 18.33 3.63 23.24
CA ALA A 350 17.81 4.97 23.51
C ALA A 350 16.28 5.00 23.68
N LEU A 351 15.56 4.03 23.11
CA LEU A 351 14.10 3.94 23.15
C LEU A 351 13.59 2.91 24.18
N ALA A 352 14.39 1.88 24.48
CA ALA A 352 14.03 0.80 25.39
C ALA A 352 13.88 1.22 26.87
N ALA A 353 14.36 2.41 27.24
CA ALA A 353 14.37 2.88 28.63
C ALA A 353 13.04 3.52 29.09
N GLU A 354 12.10 3.77 28.18
CA GLU A 354 10.85 4.46 28.50
C GLU A 354 9.66 3.50 28.43
N LYS A 355 9.06 3.21 29.59
CA LYS A 355 7.77 2.51 29.63
C LYS A 355 6.66 3.46 29.24
N ASP A 356 5.84 3.07 28.27
CA ASP A 356 4.76 3.89 27.75
C ASP A 356 3.41 3.43 28.34
N ASP A 357 2.57 4.39 28.76
CA ASP A 357 1.31 4.10 29.48
C ASP A 357 0.28 3.33 28.64
N TYR A 358 0.41 3.37 27.30
CA TYR A 358 -0.47 2.68 26.36
C TYR A 358 -0.11 1.20 26.14
N GLU A 359 1.02 0.71 26.64
CA GLU A 359 1.53 -0.64 26.38
C GLU A 359 0.53 -1.75 26.76
N SER A 360 -0.17 -1.60 27.88
CA SER A 360 -1.19 -2.57 28.32
C SER A 360 -2.43 -2.58 27.43
N ALA A 361 -2.87 -1.41 26.96
CA ALA A 361 -4.02 -1.28 26.07
C ALA A 361 -3.68 -1.80 24.66
N ASP A 362 -2.50 -1.47 24.15
CA ASP A 362 -1.95 -1.97 22.89
C ASP A 362 -1.90 -3.51 22.89
N ARG A 363 -1.44 -4.13 23.99
CA ARG A 363 -1.35 -5.59 24.15
C ARG A 363 -2.73 -6.26 24.09
N LEU A 364 -3.71 -5.73 24.82
CA LEU A 364 -5.08 -6.28 24.81
C LEU A 364 -5.72 -6.16 23.43
N PHE A 365 -5.50 -5.03 22.74
CA PHE A 365 -6.00 -4.81 21.38
C PHE A 365 -5.43 -5.83 20.40
N VAL A 366 -4.09 -5.95 20.31
CA VAL A 366 -3.46 -6.85 19.34
C VAL A 366 -3.77 -8.31 19.63
N GLN A 367 -3.93 -8.70 20.91
CA GLN A 367 -4.37 -10.04 21.28
C GLN A 367 -5.77 -10.34 20.74
N GLY A 368 -6.72 -9.41 20.89
CA GLY A 368 -8.07 -9.56 20.31
C GLY A 368 -8.06 -9.67 18.78
N VAL A 369 -7.16 -8.93 18.11
CA VAL A 369 -6.99 -9.04 16.65
C VAL A 369 -6.39 -10.39 16.27
N LEU A 370 -5.39 -10.89 16.99
CA LEU A 370 -4.79 -12.21 16.76
C LEU A 370 -5.81 -13.33 16.96
N ASP A 371 -6.64 -13.25 18.00
CA ASP A 371 -7.74 -14.20 18.23
C ASP A 371 -8.74 -14.18 17.06
N GLY A 372 -9.04 -12.99 16.53
CA GLY A 372 -9.83 -12.86 15.31
C GLY A 372 -9.18 -13.52 14.09
N ILE A 373 -7.87 -13.34 13.89
CA ILE A 373 -7.15 -13.98 12.79
C ILE A 373 -7.24 -15.51 12.89
N HIS A 374 -7.09 -16.06 14.10
CA HIS A 374 -7.24 -17.50 14.36
C HIS A 374 -8.69 -18.00 14.17
N ALA A 375 -9.68 -17.15 14.43
CA ALA A 375 -11.09 -17.43 14.17
C ALA A 375 -11.49 -17.33 12.68
N GLY A 376 -10.56 -16.96 11.80
CA GLY A 376 -10.78 -16.93 10.35
C GLY A 376 -11.24 -15.59 9.78
N TYR A 377 -11.13 -14.50 10.53
CA TYR A 377 -11.46 -13.16 10.02
C TYR A 377 -10.51 -12.73 8.89
N SER A 378 -11.04 -11.94 7.94
CA SER A 378 -10.34 -11.55 6.71
C SER A 378 -9.28 -10.47 6.94
N GLU A 379 -8.43 -10.24 5.93
CA GLU A 379 -7.41 -9.18 5.94
C GLU A 379 -8.04 -7.79 6.09
N GLU A 380 -9.20 -7.58 5.46
CA GLU A 380 -9.97 -6.35 5.55
C GLU A 380 -10.46 -6.08 6.96
N TRP A 381 -10.93 -7.12 7.67
CA TRP A 381 -11.34 -7.00 9.06
C TRP A 381 -10.17 -6.53 9.94
N VAL A 382 -8.99 -7.13 9.78
CA VAL A 382 -7.78 -6.74 10.51
C VAL A 382 -7.43 -5.27 10.25
N ARG A 383 -7.43 -4.84 9.00
CA ARG A 383 -7.15 -3.44 8.62
C ARG A 383 -8.16 -2.48 9.24
N CYS A 384 -9.44 -2.84 9.26
CA CYS A 384 -10.48 -2.04 9.92
C CYS A 384 -10.24 -1.93 11.44
N GLN A 385 -9.82 -2.99 12.11
CA GLN A 385 -9.50 -2.94 13.54
C GLN A 385 -8.36 -1.97 13.84
N PHE A 386 -7.29 -2.00 13.04
CA PHE A 386 -6.20 -1.03 13.17
C PHE A 386 -6.65 0.40 12.83
N GLU A 387 -7.57 0.57 11.87
CA GLU A 387 -8.13 1.87 11.54
C GLU A 387 -8.92 2.49 12.69
N GLU A 388 -9.86 1.75 13.25
CA GLU A 388 -10.61 2.20 14.42
C GLU A 388 -9.69 2.49 15.60
N TYR A 389 -8.68 1.63 15.80
CA TYR A 389 -7.72 1.81 16.87
C TYR A 389 -6.95 3.13 16.74
N THR A 390 -6.43 3.42 15.55
CA THR A 390 -5.70 4.67 15.26
C THR A 390 -6.62 5.89 15.35
N LEU A 391 -7.85 5.81 14.83
CA LEU A 391 -8.81 6.90 14.89
C LEU A 391 -9.14 7.27 16.34
N GLN A 392 -9.63 6.30 17.12
CA GLN A 392 -10.15 6.56 18.46
C GLN A 392 -9.08 6.92 19.49
N ASN A 393 -7.88 6.35 19.36
CA ASN A 393 -6.83 6.50 20.37
C ASN A 393 -5.71 7.45 19.96
N VAL A 394 -5.74 8.03 18.77
CA VAL A 394 -4.72 8.98 18.29
C VAL A 394 -5.37 10.16 17.58
N VAL A 395 -6.05 9.92 16.45
CA VAL A 395 -6.48 10.99 15.53
C VAL A 395 -7.56 11.86 16.15
N ASP A 396 -8.64 11.25 16.66
CA ASP A 396 -9.78 12.01 17.20
C ASP A 396 -9.37 12.84 18.42
N ILE A 397 -8.46 12.31 19.25
CA ILE A 397 -7.92 13.02 20.40
C ILE A 397 -7.03 14.18 19.96
N ALA A 398 -6.11 13.95 19.01
CA ALA A 398 -5.21 14.98 18.50
C ALA A 398 -5.96 16.13 17.82
N MET A 399 -7.10 15.83 17.20
CA MET A 399 -7.91 16.81 16.46
C MET A 399 -9.02 17.46 17.30
N GLY A 400 -9.24 17.00 18.54
CA GLY A 400 -10.36 17.47 19.37
C GLY A 400 -11.73 17.05 18.84
N GLU A 401 -11.80 15.90 18.17
CA GLU A 401 -13.00 15.35 17.51
C GLU A 401 -13.60 14.16 18.26
N ALA A 402 -13.03 13.78 19.40
CA ALA A 402 -13.50 12.69 20.26
C ALA A 402 -14.77 13.03 21.07
N ASN A 403 -15.67 13.84 20.49
CA ASN A 403 -16.87 14.39 21.14
C ASN A 403 -17.95 13.33 21.43
N TYR A 404 -17.78 12.12 20.89
CA TYR A 404 -18.63 10.97 21.15
C TYR A 404 -18.32 10.26 22.48
N MET A 405 -17.23 10.62 23.15
CA MET A 405 -16.83 10.02 24.43
C MET A 405 -17.31 10.86 25.62
N ASP A 406 -17.68 10.19 26.70
CA ASP A 406 -17.86 10.83 28.00
C ASP A 406 -16.58 11.56 28.44
N VAL A 407 -16.75 12.70 29.14
CA VAL A 407 -15.66 13.60 29.53
C VAL A 407 -14.58 12.88 30.36
N GLU A 408 -14.97 12.01 31.29
CA GLU A 408 -14.00 11.28 32.10
C GLU A 408 -13.30 10.18 31.29
N ALA A 409 -14.03 9.49 30.42
CA ALA A 409 -13.47 8.47 29.54
C ALA A 409 -12.46 9.08 28.56
N LEU A 410 -12.77 10.26 28.01
CA LEU A 410 -11.88 11.02 27.15
C LEU A 410 -10.63 11.48 27.90
N ALA A 411 -10.77 11.98 29.13
CA ALA A 411 -9.63 12.40 29.94
C ALA A 411 -8.66 11.24 30.23
N ARG A 412 -9.20 10.06 30.62
CA ARG A 412 -8.39 8.85 30.85
C ARG A 412 -7.68 8.40 29.57
N ARG A 413 -8.41 8.29 28.46
CA ARG A 413 -7.84 7.85 27.17
C ARG A 413 -6.82 8.84 26.62
N THR A 414 -7.04 10.14 26.82
CA THR A 414 -6.09 11.19 26.46
C THR A 414 -4.81 11.05 27.28
N ALA A 415 -4.91 10.88 28.60
CA ALA A 415 -3.74 10.70 29.47
C ALA A 415 -2.87 9.52 29.02
N THR A 416 -3.48 8.37 28.73
CA THR A 416 -2.79 7.17 28.24
C THR A 416 -2.05 7.39 26.91
N ASN A 417 -2.64 8.17 25.99
CA ASN A 417 -2.12 8.32 24.62
C ASN A 417 -1.35 9.62 24.37
N ASN A 418 -1.30 10.52 25.35
CA ASN A 418 -0.75 11.87 25.20
C ASN A 418 0.69 11.85 24.67
N LYS A 419 1.51 10.95 25.22
CA LYS A 419 2.92 10.83 24.85
C LYS A 419 3.12 10.47 23.38
N ARG A 420 2.39 9.48 22.86
CA ARG A 420 2.49 9.09 21.43
C ARG A 420 1.87 10.13 20.51
N ILE A 421 0.77 10.76 20.92
CA ILE A 421 0.14 11.86 20.16
C ILE A 421 1.11 13.04 20.03
N THR A 422 1.77 13.42 21.12
CA THR A 422 2.76 14.49 21.13
C THR A 422 3.97 14.18 20.25
N ARG A 423 4.44 12.92 20.25
CA ARG A 423 5.51 12.47 19.34
C ARG A 423 5.05 12.53 17.88
N TRP A 424 3.87 12.00 17.57
CA TRP A 424 3.30 12.02 16.22
C TRP A 424 3.11 13.45 15.70
N ALA A 425 2.60 14.37 16.52
CA ALA A 425 2.38 15.77 16.15
C ALA A 425 3.66 16.53 15.73
N ARG A 426 4.85 16.02 16.08
CA ARG A 426 6.15 16.59 15.69
C ARG A 426 6.68 16.06 14.36
N THR A 427 6.05 15.03 13.79
CA THR A 427 6.48 14.40 12.54
C THR A 427 6.00 15.17 11.30
N ASP A 428 6.71 15.03 10.19
CA ASP A 428 6.25 15.58 8.90
C ASP A 428 4.99 14.86 8.39
N ASN A 429 4.80 13.57 8.73
CA ASN A 429 3.57 12.83 8.45
C ASN A 429 2.33 13.50 9.05
N TYR A 430 2.41 14.10 10.25
CA TYR A 430 1.30 14.83 10.85
C TYR A 430 0.93 16.09 10.04
N LYS A 431 1.93 16.80 9.51
CA LYS A 431 1.70 17.95 8.62
C LYS A 431 1.02 17.50 7.32
N SER A 432 1.54 16.47 6.66
CA SER A 432 0.94 15.92 5.44
C SER A 432 -0.48 15.40 5.67
N PHE A 433 -0.72 14.76 6.81
CA PHE A 433 -2.05 14.29 7.21
C PHE A 433 -3.04 15.44 7.44
N THR A 434 -2.65 16.47 8.20
CA THR A 434 -3.53 17.64 8.46
C THR A 434 -3.87 18.40 7.18
N GLU A 435 -2.90 18.61 6.29
CA GLU A 435 -3.11 19.24 4.98
C GLU A 435 -4.05 18.43 4.09
N ALA A 436 -3.83 17.11 3.98
CA ALA A 436 -4.72 16.23 3.22
C ALA A 436 -6.14 16.28 3.80
N ARG A 437 -6.29 16.22 5.12
CA ARG A 437 -7.59 16.30 5.82
C ARG A 437 -8.29 17.63 5.58
N GLN A 438 -7.58 18.76 5.60
CA GLN A 438 -8.15 20.08 5.28
C GLN A 438 -8.65 20.14 3.83
N ARG A 439 -7.86 19.63 2.88
CA ARG A 439 -8.27 19.51 1.47
C ARG A 439 -9.49 18.59 1.31
N HIS A 440 -9.61 17.53 2.11
CA HIS A 440 -10.79 16.67 2.09
C HIS A 440 -12.03 17.35 2.68
N ARG A 441 -11.89 18.10 3.79
CA ARG A 441 -13.01 18.84 4.41
C ARG A 441 -13.58 19.93 3.51
N CYS A 442 -12.74 20.71 2.83
CA CYS A 442 -13.24 21.76 1.94
C CYS A 442 -14.02 21.22 0.73
N LEU A 443 -13.85 19.93 0.41
CA LEU A 443 -14.56 19.24 -0.67
C LEU A 443 -15.84 18.52 -0.20
N GLN A 444 -16.01 18.26 1.09
CA GLN A 444 -17.10 17.44 1.65
C GLN A 444 -18.24 18.25 2.31
N GLY A 445 -18.04 19.55 2.53
CA GLY A 445 -18.94 20.34 3.37
C GLY A 445 -18.75 20.04 4.86
N GLU A 446 -19.39 20.82 5.74
CA GLU A 446 -19.30 20.60 7.18
C GLU A 446 -20.15 19.40 7.60
N MET A 447 -19.58 18.55 8.46
CA MET A 447 -20.33 17.48 9.14
C MET A 447 -21.27 18.14 10.15
N VAL A 448 -22.58 18.06 9.88
CA VAL A 448 -23.61 18.57 10.78
C VAL A 448 -24.01 17.45 11.74
N ILE A 449 -23.94 17.72 13.05
CA ILE A 449 -24.52 16.85 14.08
C ILE A 449 -25.95 17.37 14.28
N PRO A 450 -26.99 16.65 13.82
CA PRO A 450 -28.36 17.11 13.96
C PRO A 450 -28.78 17.11 15.43
N ASP A 451 -29.59 18.09 15.83
CA ASP A 451 -30.22 18.08 17.14
C ASP A 451 -31.39 17.08 17.21
N ASP A 452 -31.92 16.81 18.42
CA ASP A 452 -33.00 15.84 18.62
C ASP A 452 -34.26 16.18 17.78
N ALA A 453 -34.54 17.47 17.56
CA ALA A 453 -35.71 17.91 16.81
C ALA A 453 -35.52 17.69 15.30
N GLU A 454 -34.30 17.83 14.79
CA GLU A 454 -33.93 17.51 13.42
C GLU A 454 -33.96 16.00 13.18
N VAL A 455 -33.44 15.19 14.11
CA VAL A 455 -33.53 13.72 14.04
C VAL A 455 -35.00 13.27 14.02
N GLU A 456 -35.84 13.81 14.90
CA GLU A 456 -37.28 13.51 14.92
C GLU A 456 -37.97 13.80 13.58
N ARG A 457 -37.63 14.93 12.95
CA ARG A 457 -38.17 15.31 11.64
C ARG A 457 -37.71 14.37 10.53
N ILE A 458 -36.43 13.98 10.52
CA ILE A 458 -35.88 13.05 9.51
C ILE A 458 -36.62 11.72 9.54
N TYR A 459 -36.82 11.12 10.72
CA TYR A 459 -37.53 9.85 10.84
C TYR A 459 -39.02 9.97 10.52
N ALA A 460 -39.66 11.10 10.85
CA ALA A 460 -41.03 11.38 10.42
C ALA A 460 -41.12 11.47 8.89
N ASP A 461 -40.22 12.17 8.22
CA ASP A 461 -40.17 12.26 6.76
C ASP A 461 -39.96 10.88 6.11
N PHE A 462 -39.13 9.99 6.69
CA PHE A 462 -39.00 8.62 6.19
C PHE A 462 -40.33 7.86 6.27
N ALA A 463 -41.02 7.93 7.40
CA ALA A 463 -42.30 7.25 7.59
C ALA A 463 -43.46 7.88 6.79
N GLU A 464 -43.39 9.17 6.44
CA GLU A 464 -44.41 9.82 5.62
C GLU A 464 -44.18 9.63 4.12
N ARG A 465 -42.92 9.71 3.65
CA ARG A 465 -42.60 9.81 2.23
C ARG A 465 -42.18 8.50 1.58
N LEU A 466 -41.68 7.52 2.34
CA LEU A 466 -41.23 6.24 1.79
C LEU A 466 -42.36 5.21 1.89
N GLN A 467 -43.25 5.21 0.90
CA GLN A 467 -44.47 4.38 0.90
C GLN A 467 -44.42 3.25 -0.13
N THR A 468 -43.80 3.51 -1.29
CA THR A 468 -43.79 2.59 -2.42
C THR A 468 -42.49 1.79 -2.50
N GLU A 469 -42.55 0.64 -3.16
CA GLU A 469 -41.37 -0.21 -3.41
C GLU A 469 -40.24 0.55 -4.14
N GLN A 470 -40.59 1.42 -5.10
CA GLN A 470 -39.61 2.20 -5.86
C GLN A 470 -38.93 3.28 -5.01
N GLU A 471 -39.68 3.98 -4.15
CA GLU A 471 -39.13 4.96 -3.20
C GLU A 471 -38.26 4.28 -2.13
N LEU A 472 -38.65 3.10 -1.66
CA LEU A 472 -37.87 2.31 -0.72
C LEU A 472 -36.57 1.80 -1.36
N LEU A 473 -36.60 1.36 -2.62
CA LEU A 473 -35.39 0.99 -3.37
C LEU A 473 -34.48 2.19 -3.63
N GLU A 474 -35.05 3.34 -3.98
CA GLU A 474 -34.31 4.59 -4.15
C GLU A 474 -33.68 5.01 -2.81
N PHE A 475 -34.43 4.95 -1.71
CA PHE A 475 -33.92 5.19 -0.37
C PHE A 475 -32.79 4.24 0.03
N LEU A 476 -32.96 2.94 -0.20
CA LEU A 476 -31.90 1.94 0.01
C LEU A 476 -30.68 2.21 -0.89
N SER A 477 -30.86 2.77 -2.09
CA SER A 477 -29.75 3.18 -2.96
C SER A 477 -28.94 4.34 -2.37
N TYR A 478 -29.58 5.19 -1.55
CA TYR A 478 -28.92 6.23 -0.77
C TYR A 478 -28.30 5.71 0.54
N LEU A 479 -28.62 4.48 0.95
CA LEU A 479 -28.06 3.76 2.09
C LEU A 479 -27.19 2.58 1.65
N PRO A 480 -26.04 2.81 1.00
CA PRO A 480 -25.16 1.73 0.59
C PRO A 480 -24.66 0.97 1.83
N MET A 481 -24.64 -0.37 1.77
CA MET A 481 -24.20 -1.25 2.88
C MET A 481 -22.83 -0.87 3.44
N LEU A 482 -21.91 -0.43 2.58
CA LEU A 482 -20.56 0.02 2.93
C LEU A 482 -20.52 1.34 3.73
N ARG A 483 -21.68 1.93 4.07
CA ARG A 483 -21.86 3.11 4.93
C ARG A 483 -22.78 2.84 6.12
N GLY A 484 -22.87 1.57 6.53
CA GLY A 484 -23.81 1.12 7.55
C GLY A 484 -25.20 0.77 7.01
N GLY A 485 -25.45 0.94 5.70
CA GLY A 485 -26.70 0.49 5.06
C GLY A 485 -27.97 0.88 5.81
N LEU A 486 -28.91 -0.05 5.86
CA LEU A 486 -30.13 0.10 6.65
C LEU A 486 -29.85 0.17 8.16
N GLN A 487 -28.73 -0.39 8.65
CA GLN A 487 -28.36 -0.41 10.07
C GLN A 487 -28.26 1.01 10.64
N ALA A 488 -27.70 1.97 9.90
CA ALA A 488 -27.55 3.35 10.36
C ALA A 488 -28.88 4.02 10.71
N VAL A 489 -29.94 3.68 9.97
CA VAL A 489 -31.31 4.15 10.22
C VAL A 489 -32.04 3.25 11.22
N ALA A 490 -31.77 1.95 11.21
CA ALA A 490 -32.41 1.01 12.12
C ALA A 490 -32.01 1.21 13.60
N GLN A 491 -30.83 1.81 13.87
CA GLN A 491 -30.42 2.20 15.23
C GLN A 491 -31.37 3.21 15.90
N GLY A 492 -32.23 3.90 15.13
CA GLY A 492 -33.29 4.77 15.66
C GLY A 492 -34.24 4.06 16.64
N ILE A 493 -34.36 2.72 16.58
CA ILE A 493 -35.11 1.91 17.55
C ILE A 493 -34.63 2.13 18.99
N TYR A 494 -33.36 2.48 19.20
CA TYR A 494 -32.78 2.67 20.54
C TYR A 494 -32.72 4.13 20.99
N HIS A 495 -33.27 5.07 20.22
CA HIS A 495 -33.18 6.50 20.52
C HIS A 495 -33.69 6.84 21.94
N SER A 496 -33.02 7.74 22.65
CA SER A 496 -33.34 8.05 24.07
C SER A 496 -34.51 9.01 24.26
N SER A 497 -34.94 9.73 23.21
CA SER A 497 -36.00 10.75 23.29
C SER A 497 -37.30 10.18 23.90
N MET A 498 -37.91 10.96 24.80
CA MET A 498 -39.23 10.69 25.39
C MET A 498 -40.38 10.82 24.36
N SER A 499 -40.11 11.44 23.21
CA SER A 499 -40.99 11.45 22.05
C SER A 499 -40.98 10.06 21.41
N VAL A 500 -42.12 9.36 21.47
CA VAL A 500 -42.31 8.00 20.92
C VAL A 500 -42.05 7.94 19.40
N ASN A 501 -41.90 9.08 18.73
CA ASN A 501 -41.91 9.20 17.28
C ASN A 501 -40.69 8.58 16.57
N VAL A 502 -39.46 8.74 17.05
CA VAL A 502 -38.27 8.18 16.35
C VAL A 502 -38.35 6.66 16.31
N LYS A 503 -38.53 6.02 17.48
CA LYS A 503 -38.62 4.56 17.59
C LYS A 503 -39.79 4.01 16.77
N TYR A 504 -40.95 4.65 16.90
CA TYR A 504 -42.15 4.26 16.18
C TYR A 504 -41.94 4.34 14.66
N ASN A 505 -41.42 5.46 14.16
CA ASN A 505 -41.18 5.68 12.74
C ASN A 505 -40.08 4.75 12.18
N THR A 506 -39.06 4.41 12.98
CA THR A 506 -38.07 3.39 12.57
C THR A 506 -38.74 2.02 12.38
N VAL A 507 -39.61 1.60 13.28
CA VAL A 507 -40.32 0.30 13.16
C VAL A 507 -41.25 0.28 11.95
N ILE A 508 -41.97 1.37 11.69
CA ILE A 508 -42.83 1.52 10.49
C ILE A 508 -42.02 1.39 9.20
N LEU A 509 -40.88 2.08 9.11
CA LEU A 509 -39.99 2.01 7.95
C LEU A 509 -39.51 0.56 7.71
N LEU A 510 -39.10 -0.14 8.77
CA LEU A 510 -38.64 -1.53 8.67
C LEU A 510 -39.77 -2.49 8.26
N GLN A 511 -40.99 -2.33 8.78
CA GLN A 511 -42.17 -3.10 8.35
C GLN A 511 -42.49 -2.93 6.87
N ARG A 512 -42.34 -1.71 6.34
CA ARG A 512 -42.55 -1.47 4.90
C ARG A 512 -41.47 -2.13 4.05
N LEU A 513 -40.20 -2.04 4.47
CA LEU A 513 -39.11 -2.74 3.81
C LEU A 513 -39.29 -4.26 3.82
N GLU A 514 -39.89 -4.82 4.88
CA GLU A 514 -40.21 -6.26 4.99
C GLU A 514 -41.37 -6.66 4.07
N SER A 515 -42.34 -5.77 3.87
CA SER A 515 -43.55 -6.06 3.08
C SER A 515 -43.30 -6.27 1.59
N HIS A 516 -42.16 -5.80 1.05
CA HIS A 516 -41.81 -5.93 -0.37
C HIS A 516 -40.67 -6.94 -0.60
N PRO A 517 -40.82 -7.94 -1.49
CA PRO A 517 -39.79 -8.96 -1.73
C PRO A 517 -38.44 -8.41 -2.20
N SER A 518 -38.42 -7.31 -2.94
CA SER A 518 -37.20 -6.70 -3.46
C SER A 518 -36.37 -5.98 -2.39
N THR A 519 -37.00 -5.54 -1.30
CA THR A 519 -36.36 -4.84 -0.18
C THR A 519 -36.24 -5.71 1.06
N ALA A 520 -37.00 -6.80 1.18
CA ALA A 520 -37.02 -7.66 2.38
C ALA A 520 -35.65 -8.26 2.74
N SER A 521 -34.82 -8.57 1.74
CA SER A 521 -33.45 -9.05 1.96
C SER A 521 -32.56 -8.03 2.66
N SER A 522 -32.88 -6.73 2.60
CA SER A 522 -32.13 -5.67 3.30
C SER A 522 -32.27 -5.74 4.82
N LEU A 523 -33.36 -6.34 5.36
CA LEU A 523 -33.51 -6.56 6.80
C LEU A 523 -32.61 -7.68 7.32
N GLN A 524 -32.27 -8.67 6.48
CA GLN A 524 -31.36 -9.75 6.85
C GLN A 524 -29.93 -9.26 7.10
N GLN A 525 -29.63 -8.02 6.68
CA GLN A 525 -28.36 -7.33 6.86
C GLN A 525 -28.29 -6.53 8.17
N LEU A 526 -29.36 -6.52 8.96
CA LEU A 526 -29.38 -5.87 10.26
C LEU A 526 -28.80 -6.80 11.32
N ASN A 527 -28.10 -6.22 12.29
CA ASN A 527 -27.50 -7.02 13.35
C ASN A 527 -28.58 -7.73 14.20
N ALA A 528 -28.22 -8.87 14.80
CA ALA A 528 -29.15 -9.72 15.53
C ALA A 528 -29.86 -8.99 16.69
N PHE A 529 -29.21 -8.00 17.31
CA PHE A 529 -29.82 -7.20 18.38
C PHE A 529 -30.94 -6.29 17.88
N VAL A 530 -30.70 -5.56 16.78
CA VAL A 530 -31.72 -4.73 16.13
C VAL A 530 -32.86 -5.61 15.64
N LEU A 531 -32.57 -6.75 15.00
CA LEU A 531 -33.60 -7.69 14.55
C LEU A 531 -34.44 -8.24 15.70
N MET A 532 -33.82 -8.66 16.81
CA MET A 532 -34.56 -9.13 17.99
C MET A 532 -35.45 -8.04 18.58
N THR A 533 -34.94 -6.80 18.66
CA THR A 533 -35.72 -5.67 19.19
C THR A 533 -36.85 -5.30 18.23
N TYR A 534 -36.57 -5.27 16.94
CA TYR A 534 -37.57 -5.07 15.89
C TYR A 534 -38.67 -6.13 15.97
N GLN A 535 -38.33 -7.42 16.03
CA GLN A 535 -39.32 -8.52 16.16
C GLN A 535 -40.20 -8.39 17.41
N ARG A 536 -39.65 -7.90 18.53
CA ARG A 536 -40.44 -7.63 19.76
C ARG A 536 -41.42 -6.48 19.58
N LEU A 537 -41.01 -5.44 18.86
CA LEU A 537 -41.81 -4.23 18.62
C LEU A 537 -42.76 -4.37 17.42
N HIS A 538 -42.47 -5.29 16.50
CA HIS A 538 -43.19 -5.53 15.25
C HIS A 538 -44.69 -5.76 15.48
N ASN A 539 -45.05 -6.52 16.52
CA ASN A 539 -46.45 -6.84 16.81
C ASN A 539 -47.16 -5.78 17.67
N ILE A 540 -46.41 -4.81 18.18
CA ILE A 540 -46.91 -3.72 19.05
C ILE A 540 -47.23 -2.49 18.20
N VAL A 541 -46.39 -2.22 17.20
CA VAL A 541 -46.53 -1.11 16.28
C VAL A 541 -47.29 -1.59 15.04
N GLN A 542 -48.51 -1.08 14.85
CA GLN A 542 -49.28 -1.34 13.63
C GLN A 542 -49.16 -0.14 12.69
N PRO A 543 -48.80 -0.36 11.42
CA PRO A 543 -48.83 0.72 10.45
C PRO A 543 -50.27 1.14 10.19
N ASP A 544 -50.52 2.45 10.19
CA ASP A 544 -51.83 3.00 9.79
C ASP A 544 -52.13 2.55 8.36
N VAL A 545 -53.05 1.59 8.22
CA VAL A 545 -53.61 1.20 6.92
C VAL A 545 -54.59 2.30 6.51
N ARG A 546 -54.10 3.33 5.83
CA ARG A 546 -54.98 4.20 5.04
C ARG A 546 -55.24 3.53 3.70
N ALA A 547 -56.50 3.13 3.52
CA ALA A 547 -57.07 2.51 2.33
C ALA A 547 -56.97 3.39 1.07
#